data_AF-A0A662E521-F1
#
_entry.id   AF-A0A662E521-F1
#
_cell.length_a   1.000
_cell.length_b   1.000
_cell.length_c   1.000
_cell.angle_alpha   90.00
_cell.angle_beta   90.00
_cell.angle_gamma   90.00
#
_symmetry.space_group_name_H-M   'P 1'
#
loop_
_entity.id
_entity.type
_entity.pdbx_description
1 polymer ?
#
loop_
_entity_poly.entity_id
_entity_poly.type
_entity_poly.pdbx_seq_one_letter_code
_entity_poly.pdbx_strand_id
1 'polypeptide(L)'
;MRKSVVPILAIAGLALAACGGSDGESSGLQAEAAQQTIDAAKDAGFALDENCVNDITSQLSNDDAEAIVAAGPTGIPEVSDEGSALAQQLATCLGQEALLDQFIIGMRAEGQAFDEGCVREKLKEFDLGTLAAQGENADIPNEMVAALIECFDN
;
A
#
# COMPACT_ATOMS: atom_id res chain seq x y z
N MET A 1 14.81 16.43 6.42
CA MET A 1 15.57 16.22 5.16
C MET A 1 14.58 15.63 4.16
N ARG A 2 14.69 15.90 2.84
CA ARG A 2 13.74 15.33 1.87
C ARG A 2 14.15 13.91 1.50
N LYS A 3 13.20 12.98 1.49
CA LYS A 3 13.37 11.56 1.16
C LYS A 3 12.43 11.19 0.02
N SER A 4 12.97 10.49 -0.97
CA SER A 4 12.17 9.85 -2.01
C SER A 4 11.45 8.65 -1.40
N VAL A 5 10.12 8.67 -1.39
CA VAL A 5 9.34 7.49 -1.02
C VAL A 5 9.03 6.75 -2.30
N VAL A 6 9.61 5.56 -2.47
CA VAL A 6 9.23 4.64 -3.54
C VAL A 6 7.82 4.15 -3.20
N PRO A 7 6.77 4.55 -3.92
CA PRO A 7 5.50 3.86 -3.77
C PRO A 7 5.77 2.41 -4.15
N ILE A 8 5.28 1.45 -3.35
CA ILE A 8 5.48 -0.01 -3.50
C ILE A 8 4.95 -0.56 -4.84
N LEU A 9 4.53 0.32 -5.76
CA LEU A 9 3.81 0.10 -7.01
C LEU A 9 4.71 0.11 -8.26
N ALA A 10 6.01 -0.11 -8.14
CA ALA A 10 6.93 -0.18 -9.29
C ALA A 10 6.91 -1.57 -9.98
N ILE A 11 5.73 -2.16 -10.22
CA ILE A 11 5.60 -3.37 -11.03
C ILE A 11 4.68 -3.11 -12.23
N ALA A 12 5.27 -3.36 -13.41
CA ALA A 12 4.69 -3.38 -14.74
C ALA A 12 4.46 -2.01 -15.41
N GLY A 13 5.52 -1.52 -16.05
CA GLY A 13 5.38 -0.54 -17.12
C GLY A 13 4.54 -1.11 -18.27
N LEU A 14 3.39 -0.50 -18.53
CA LEU A 14 2.70 -0.47 -19.82
C LEU A 14 1.65 0.66 -19.80
N ALA A 15 2.01 1.78 -20.42
CA ALA A 15 1.12 2.69 -21.16
C ALA A 15 -0.26 3.00 -20.56
N LEU A 16 -0.34 4.01 -19.69
CA LEU A 16 -1.45 4.96 -19.75
C LEU A 16 -0.91 6.38 -19.84
N ALA A 17 -0.78 6.83 -21.08
CA ALA A 17 -0.81 8.25 -21.36
C ALA A 17 -2.17 8.81 -20.87
N ALA A 18 -2.11 9.97 -20.24
CA ALA A 18 -3.25 10.84 -19.93
C ALA A 18 -4.25 10.33 -18.88
N CYS A 19 -3.98 10.67 -17.61
CA CYS A 19 -5.01 11.34 -16.82
C CYS A 19 -4.64 12.82 -16.74
N GLY A 20 -4.82 13.50 -17.87
CA GLY A 20 -4.73 14.95 -17.94
C GLY A 20 -6.02 15.53 -17.38
N GLY A 21 -5.87 16.34 -16.33
CA GLY A 21 -6.76 17.42 -15.89
C GLY A 21 -8.27 17.20 -15.96
N SER A 22 -8.93 17.20 -14.81
CA SER A 22 -10.24 17.84 -14.69
C SER A 22 -10.47 18.31 -13.27
N ASP A 23 -10.64 19.63 -13.18
CA ASP A 23 -11.22 20.39 -12.08
C ASP A 23 -12.39 19.67 -11.40
N GLY A 24 -12.38 19.64 -10.07
CA GLY A 24 -13.48 19.09 -9.30
C GLY A 24 -13.24 19.07 -7.80
N GLU A 25 -13.33 20.25 -7.18
CA GLU A 25 -13.88 20.44 -5.82
C GLU A 25 -13.61 19.30 -4.80
N SER A 26 -12.40 19.24 -4.26
CA SER A 26 -12.18 18.72 -2.91
C SER A 26 -11.16 19.60 -2.20
N SER A 27 -11.56 20.14 -1.06
CA SER A 27 -10.91 21.29 -0.42
C SER A 27 -9.54 20.95 0.17
N GLY A 28 -8.46 21.20 -0.59
CA GLY A 28 -7.06 21.24 -0.11
C GLY A 28 -6.12 20.25 -0.78
N LEU A 29 -4.82 20.58 -0.85
CA LEU A 29 -3.76 19.73 -1.44
C LEU A 29 -3.73 18.31 -0.85
N GLN A 30 -4.05 18.17 0.43
CA GLN A 30 -4.10 16.89 1.14
C GLN A 30 -5.22 15.96 0.62
N ALA A 31 -6.37 16.54 0.27
CA ALA A 31 -7.49 15.78 -0.30
C ALA A 31 -7.16 15.31 -1.72
N GLU A 32 -6.48 16.15 -2.50
CA GLU A 32 -5.99 15.78 -3.82
C GLU A 32 -4.92 14.68 -3.73
N ALA A 33 -3.97 14.79 -2.79
CA ALA A 33 -2.96 13.76 -2.53
C ALA A 33 -3.60 12.42 -2.10
N ALA A 34 -4.65 12.46 -1.26
CA ALA A 34 -5.43 11.28 -0.90
C ALA A 34 -6.08 10.63 -2.11
N GLN A 35 -6.75 11.43 -2.94
CA GLN A 35 -7.45 10.92 -4.12
C GLN A 35 -6.46 10.27 -5.10
N GLN A 36 -5.33 10.93 -5.38
CA GLN A 36 -4.28 10.36 -6.24
C GLN A 36 -3.72 9.05 -5.69
N THR A 37 -3.56 8.93 -4.36
CA THR A 37 -3.12 7.69 -3.71
C THR A 37 -4.15 6.58 -3.89
N ILE A 38 -5.42 6.88 -3.68
CA ILE A 38 -6.53 5.92 -3.85
C ILE A 38 -6.63 5.46 -5.30
N ASP A 39 -6.53 6.38 -6.26
CA ASP A 39 -6.61 6.06 -7.68
C ASP A 39 -5.40 5.24 -8.16
N ALA A 40 -4.19 5.60 -7.73
CA ALA A 40 -2.98 4.82 -8.02
C ALA A 40 -3.06 3.39 -7.47
N ALA A 41 -3.59 3.23 -6.26
CA ALA A 41 -3.81 1.92 -5.67
C ALA A 41 -4.87 1.11 -6.46
N LYS A 42 -5.99 1.74 -6.83
CA LYS A 42 -7.05 1.12 -7.65
C LYS A 42 -6.51 0.66 -9.00
N ASP A 43 -5.71 1.49 -9.68
CA ASP A 43 -5.07 1.16 -10.96
C ASP A 43 -4.14 -0.04 -10.85
N ALA A 44 -3.53 -0.24 -9.68
CA ALA A 44 -2.69 -1.39 -9.40
C ALA A 44 -3.45 -2.60 -8.81
N GLY A 45 -4.78 -2.55 -8.76
CA GLY A 45 -5.63 -3.64 -8.28
C GLY A 45 -5.76 -3.72 -6.76
N PHE A 46 -5.43 -2.63 -6.05
CA PHE A 46 -5.56 -2.53 -4.60
C PHE A 46 -6.79 -1.71 -4.19
N ALA A 47 -7.46 -2.14 -3.13
CA ALA A 47 -8.49 -1.37 -2.47
C ALA A 47 -7.93 -0.80 -1.16
N LEU A 48 -7.79 0.53 -1.11
CA LEU A 48 -7.47 1.26 0.12
C LEU A 48 -8.75 1.70 0.83
N ASP A 49 -8.74 1.69 2.17
CA ASP A 49 -9.78 2.32 2.97
C ASP A 49 -9.68 3.84 2.81
N GLU A 50 -10.68 4.43 2.14
CA GLU A 50 -10.69 5.86 1.82
C GLU A 50 -10.68 6.74 3.07
N ASN A 51 -11.29 6.31 4.19
CA ASN A 51 -11.26 7.08 5.43
C ASN A 51 -9.87 7.06 6.08
N CYS A 52 -9.21 5.90 6.08
CA CYS A 52 -7.84 5.75 6.55
C CYS A 52 -6.88 6.63 5.75
N VAL A 53 -6.97 6.59 4.41
CA VAL A 53 -6.12 7.42 3.54
C VAL A 53 -6.35 8.90 3.83
N ASN A 54 -7.61 9.34 3.91
CA ASN A 54 -7.93 10.74 4.22
C ASN A 54 -7.41 11.18 5.59
N ASP A 55 -7.49 10.32 6.62
CA ASP A 55 -6.98 10.64 7.96
C ASP A 55 -5.45 10.81 7.95
N ILE A 56 -4.73 9.94 7.25
CA ILE A 56 -3.27 10.01 7.13
C ILE A 56 -2.84 11.21 6.28
N THR A 57 -3.47 11.44 5.12
CA THR A 57 -3.08 12.57 4.26
C THR A 57 -3.46 13.92 4.85
N SER A 58 -4.48 13.99 5.70
CA SER A 58 -4.83 15.23 6.41
C SER A 58 -3.70 15.73 7.32
N GLN A 59 -2.79 14.84 7.72
CA GLN A 59 -1.61 15.14 8.54
C GLN A 59 -0.41 15.61 7.71
N LEU A 60 -0.47 15.52 6.38
CA LEU A 60 0.60 16.00 5.50
C LEU A 60 0.72 17.53 5.59
N SER A 61 1.97 17.99 5.60
CA SER A 61 2.26 19.41 5.38
C SER A 61 1.83 19.80 3.96
N ASN A 62 1.53 21.09 3.75
CA ASN A 62 1.19 21.59 2.41
C ASN A 62 2.31 21.30 1.40
N ASP A 63 3.58 21.43 1.82
CA ASP A 63 4.75 21.16 0.97
C ASP A 63 4.83 19.68 0.56
N ASP A 64 4.52 18.75 1.47
CA ASP A 64 4.53 17.31 1.17
C ASP A 64 3.34 16.90 0.29
N ALA A 65 2.16 17.46 0.56
CA ALA A 65 0.97 17.25 -0.24
C ALA A 65 1.17 17.78 -1.67
N GLU A 66 1.76 18.97 -1.83
CA GLU A 66 2.14 19.53 -3.13
C GLU A 66 3.14 18.63 -3.86
N ALA A 67 4.16 18.11 -3.16
CA ALA A 67 5.14 17.20 -3.76
C ALA A 67 4.50 15.90 -4.26
N ILE A 68 3.55 15.33 -3.50
CA ILE A 68 2.78 14.14 -3.90
C ILE A 68 1.93 14.43 -5.13
N VAL A 69 1.14 15.52 -5.09
CA VAL A 69 0.27 15.93 -6.20
C VAL A 69 1.07 16.20 -7.47
N ALA A 70 2.23 16.87 -7.34
CA ALA A 70 3.10 17.20 -8.47
C ALA A 70 3.81 15.97 -9.06
N ALA A 71 4.13 14.96 -8.24
CA ALA A 71 4.70 13.71 -8.70
C ALA A 71 3.68 12.88 -9.51
N GLY A 72 2.40 12.96 -9.14
CA GLY A 72 1.34 12.18 -9.76
C GLY A 72 1.40 10.69 -9.37
N PRO A 73 0.48 9.86 -9.90
CA PRO A 73 0.27 8.47 -9.46
C PRO A 73 1.44 7.52 -9.76
N THR A 74 2.35 7.92 -10.67
CA THR A 74 3.52 7.12 -11.06
C THR A 74 4.85 7.78 -10.70
N GLY A 75 4.79 8.99 -10.13
CA GLY A 75 5.99 9.71 -9.70
C GLY A 75 6.47 9.22 -8.34
N ILE A 76 7.73 9.50 -8.06
CA ILE A 76 8.35 9.29 -6.75
C ILE A 76 8.41 10.66 -6.07
N PRO A 77 7.48 11.00 -5.17
CA PRO A 77 7.48 12.30 -4.53
C PRO A 77 8.66 12.44 -3.56
N GLU A 78 9.26 13.63 -3.55
CA GLU A 78 10.27 14.00 -2.56
C GLU A 78 9.58 14.69 -1.38
N VAL A 79 9.28 13.91 -0.36
CA VAL A 79 8.60 14.37 0.87
C VAL A 79 9.58 14.56 2.01
N SER A 80 9.14 15.24 3.06
CA SER A 80 9.83 15.37 4.34
C SER A 80 10.00 14.01 5.05
N ASP A 81 10.76 14.00 6.15
CA ASP A 81 10.88 12.81 7.00
C ASP A 81 9.52 12.43 7.60
N GLU A 82 8.71 13.43 7.96
CA GLU A 82 7.34 13.28 8.44
C GLU A 82 6.42 12.70 7.34
N GLY A 83 6.48 13.24 6.13
CA GLY A 83 5.72 12.74 4.98
C GLY A 83 6.08 11.29 4.63
N SER A 84 7.35 10.92 4.77
CA SER A 84 7.80 9.53 4.58
C SER A 84 7.28 8.57 5.65
N ALA A 85 7.17 9.02 6.90
CA ALA A 85 6.58 8.22 7.97
C ALA A 85 5.06 8.04 7.76
N LEU A 86 4.35 9.07 7.30
CA LEU A 86 2.94 8.97 6.93
C LEU A 86 2.72 8.06 5.72
N ALA A 87 3.62 8.11 4.73
CA ALA A 87 3.52 7.23 3.57
C ALA A 87 3.69 5.74 3.91
N GLN A 88 4.50 5.41 4.93
CA GLN A 88 4.57 4.03 5.45
C GLN A 88 3.26 3.62 6.14
N GLN A 89 2.59 4.55 6.82
CA GLN A 89 1.28 4.30 7.42
C GLN A 89 0.20 4.09 6.36
N LEU A 90 0.31 4.65 5.15
CA LEU A 90 -0.67 4.38 4.07
C LEU A 90 -0.75 2.88 3.72
N ALA A 91 0.29 2.09 3.97
CA ALA A 91 0.25 0.64 3.80
C ALA A 91 -0.75 -0.05 4.74
N THR A 92 -1.04 0.54 5.92
CA THR A 92 -2.05 0.02 6.85
C THR A 92 -3.48 0.28 6.38
N CYS A 93 -3.66 1.21 5.43
CA CYS A 93 -4.96 1.45 4.80
C CYS A 93 -5.33 0.39 3.77
N LEU A 94 -4.42 -0.52 3.41
CA LEU A 94 -4.77 -1.70 2.64
C LEU A 94 -5.62 -2.61 3.50
N GLY A 95 -6.77 -3.04 2.97
CA GLY A 95 -7.59 -4.05 3.63
C GLY A 95 -6.78 -5.33 3.83
N GLN A 96 -6.96 -5.98 4.99
CA GLN A 96 -6.31 -7.26 5.30
C GLN A 96 -6.51 -8.31 4.19
N GLU A 97 -7.68 -8.32 3.54
CA GLU A 97 -7.95 -9.21 2.41
C GLU A 97 -7.08 -8.89 1.18
N ALA A 98 -6.84 -7.61 0.87
CA ALA A 98 -5.99 -7.22 -0.26
C ALA A 98 -4.51 -7.56 0.00
N LEU A 99 -4.04 -7.40 1.24
CA LEU A 99 -2.70 -7.82 1.66
C LEU A 99 -2.54 -9.34 1.58
N LEU A 100 -3.55 -10.07 2.04
CA LEU A 100 -3.61 -11.53 1.97
C LEU A 100 -3.63 -12.03 0.52
N ASP A 101 -4.36 -11.35 -0.37
CA ASP A 101 -4.38 -11.66 -1.81
C ASP A 101 -3.00 -11.50 -2.42
N GLN A 102 -2.28 -10.41 -2.12
CA GLN A 102 -0.90 -10.23 -2.60
C GLN A 102 0.05 -11.27 -2.04
N PHE A 103 -0.08 -11.60 -0.75
CA PHE A 103 0.74 -12.62 -0.12
C PHE A 103 0.58 -13.97 -0.84
N ILE A 104 -0.66 -14.36 -1.13
CA ILE A 104 -0.99 -15.58 -1.89
C ILE A 104 -0.45 -15.50 -3.32
N ILE A 105 -0.58 -14.37 -4.01
CA ILE A 105 -0.01 -14.17 -5.35
C ILE A 105 1.52 -14.34 -5.32
N GLY A 106 2.19 -13.76 -4.33
CA GLY A 106 3.63 -13.92 -4.12
C GLY A 106 4.03 -15.37 -3.93
N MET A 107 3.37 -16.09 -3.01
CA MET A 107 3.61 -17.51 -2.79
C MET A 107 3.40 -18.37 -4.04
N ARG A 108 2.37 -18.09 -4.84
CA ARG A 108 2.14 -18.78 -6.12
C ARG A 108 3.26 -18.50 -7.12
N ALA A 109 3.76 -17.27 -7.18
CA ALA A 109 4.84 -16.89 -8.08
C ALA A 109 6.15 -17.63 -7.76
N GLU A 110 6.37 -17.98 -6.50
CA GLU A 110 7.50 -18.82 -6.06
C GLU A 110 7.34 -20.30 -6.44
N GLY A 111 6.18 -20.70 -6.97
CA GLY A 111 5.93 -22.06 -7.46
C GLY A 111 5.71 -23.10 -6.36
N GLN A 112 5.53 -22.66 -5.11
CA GLN A 112 5.20 -23.55 -4.01
C GLN A 112 3.74 -24.01 -4.10
N ALA A 113 3.51 -25.30 -3.82
CA ALA A 113 2.16 -25.84 -3.64
C ALA A 113 1.71 -25.58 -2.20
N PHE A 114 0.54 -24.98 -2.03
CA PHE A 114 -0.06 -24.71 -0.73
C PHE A 114 -1.59 -24.65 -0.86
N ASP A 115 -2.28 -24.79 0.26
CA ASP A 115 -3.73 -24.61 0.35
C ASP A 115 -4.07 -23.13 0.62
N GLU A 116 -4.65 -22.48 -0.38
CA GLU A 116 -5.07 -21.08 -0.27
C GLU A 116 -6.17 -20.86 0.76
N GLY A 117 -7.09 -21.80 0.91
CA GLY A 117 -8.14 -21.73 1.92
C GLY A 117 -7.53 -21.75 3.32
N CYS A 118 -6.57 -22.65 3.54
CA CYS A 118 -5.79 -22.71 4.77
C CYS A 118 -5.04 -21.41 5.03
N VAL A 119 -4.27 -20.89 4.05
CA VAL A 119 -3.51 -19.64 4.22
C VAL A 119 -4.45 -18.48 4.58
N ARG A 120 -5.61 -18.38 3.90
CA ARG A 120 -6.59 -17.34 4.21
C ARG A 120 -7.19 -17.48 5.59
N GLU A 121 -7.43 -18.69 6.06
CA GLU A 121 -7.98 -18.93 7.39
C GLU A 121 -6.94 -18.58 8.47
N LYS A 122 -5.71 -19.06 8.32
CA LYS A 122 -4.64 -18.83 9.29
C LYS A 122 -4.22 -17.38 9.39
N LEU A 123 -4.15 -16.66 8.26
CA LEU A 123 -3.67 -15.27 8.25
C LEU A 123 -4.73 -14.22 8.63
N LYS A 124 -6.00 -14.60 8.76
CA LYS A 124 -7.07 -13.68 9.23
C LYS A 124 -6.86 -13.21 10.67
N GLU A 125 -6.17 -13.98 11.49
CA GLU A 125 -5.92 -13.63 12.90
C GLU A 125 -4.71 -12.68 13.06
N PHE A 126 -3.94 -12.45 12.00
CA PHE A 126 -2.73 -11.63 12.03
C PHE A 126 -2.95 -10.25 11.40
N ASP A 127 -2.40 -9.21 12.02
CA ASP A 127 -2.43 -7.85 11.48
C ASP A 127 -1.37 -7.70 10.37
N LEU A 128 -1.76 -8.11 9.17
CA LEU A 128 -0.92 -8.00 7.97
C LEU A 128 -0.60 -6.55 7.62
N GLY A 129 -1.46 -5.58 7.97
CA GLY A 129 -1.23 -4.16 7.72
C GLY A 129 -0.06 -3.64 8.54
N THR A 130 -0.02 -3.98 9.83
CA THR A 130 1.11 -3.65 10.70
C THR A 130 2.41 -4.35 10.27
N LEU A 131 2.34 -5.58 9.76
CA LEU A 131 3.52 -6.27 9.22
C LEU A 131 4.01 -5.61 7.92
N ALA A 132 3.11 -5.27 7.00
CA ALA A 132 3.45 -4.59 5.76
C ALA A 132 4.10 -3.22 6.00
N ALA A 133 3.62 -2.47 7.00
CA ALA A 133 4.18 -1.17 7.37
C ALA A 133 5.62 -1.26 7.94
N GLN A 134 6.04 -2.42 8.45
CA GLN A 134 7.42 -2.64 8.90
C GLN A 134 8.40 -2.93 7.75
N GLY A 135 7.88 -3.20 6.55
CA GLY A 135 8.69 -3.43 5.35
C GLY A 135 9.66 -4.60 5.50
N GLU A 136 10.90 -4.43 5.02
CA GLU A 136 11.95 -5.47 5.01
C GLU A 136 12.40 -5.91 6.41
N ASN A 137 12.06 -5.16 7.46
CA ASN A 137 12.39 -5.48 8.85
C ASN A 137 11.19 -5.98 9.65
N ALA A 138 10.11 -6.41 8.98
CA ALA A 138 8.94 -6.96 9.65
C ALA A 138 9.33 -8.13 10.56
N ASP A 139 9.02 -8.00 11.84
CA ASP A 139 9.19 -9.08 12.81
C ASP A 139 8.02 -10.05 12.64
N ILE A 140 8.22 -11.06 11.79
CA ILE A 140 7.20 -12.05 11.51
C ILE A 140 7.01 -12.94 12.74
N PRO A 141 5.81 -12.99 13.35
CA PRO A 141 5.58 -13.81 14.53
C PRO A 141 5.84 -15.29 14.24
N ASN A 142 6.53 -15.98 15.16
CA ASN A 142 6.80 -17.41 15.02
C ASN A 142 5.51 -18.23 14.90
N GLU A 143 4.42 -17.83 15.57
CA GLU A 143 3.11 -18.45 15.40
C GLU A 143 2.55 -18.30 13.98
N MET A 144 2.85 -17.21 13.27
CA MET A 144 2.42 -17.01 11.89
C MET A 144 3.16 -17.97 10.96
N VAL A 145 4.47 -18.11 11.15
CA VAL A 145 5.28 -19.06 10.38
C VAL A 145 4.80 -20.49 10.61
N ALA A 146 4.56 -20.88 11.86
CA ALA A 146 4.05 -22.20 12.20
C ALA A 146 2.68 -22.47 11.56
N ALA A 147 1.77 -21.49 11.62
CA ALA A 147 0.45 -21.59 11.00
C ALA A 147 0.52 -21.73 9.47
N LEU A 148 1.48 -21.06 8.82
CA LEU A 148 1.68 -21.17 7.38
C LEU A 148 2.28 -22.52 6.97
N ILE A 149 3.20 -23.09 7.75
CA ILE A 149 3.78 -24.41 7.49
C ILE A 149 2.68 -25.48 7.35
N GLU A 150 1.65 -25.42 8.19
CA GLU A 150 0.50 -26.33 8.13
C GLU A 150 -0.25 -26.29 6.79
N CYS A 151 -0.14 -25.18 6.04
CA CYS A 151 -0.81 -25.01 4.75
C CYS A 151 0.00 -25.54 3.56
N PHE A 152 1.26 -25.94 3.75
CA PHE A 152 2.10 -26.56 2.71
C PHE A 152 2.11 -28.09 2.75
N ASP A 153 1.76 -28.70 3.89
CA ASP A 153 1.86 -30.16 4.15
C ASP A 153 0.62 -30.97 3.68
N ASN A 154 0.09 -30.68 2.50
CA ASN A 154 -1.01 -31.47 1.89
C ASN A 154 -0.53 -32.63 1.02
#